data_AF-A0A375A9V4-F1
#
_entry.id   AF-A0A375A9V4-F1
#
_cell.length_a   1.000
_cell.length_b   1.000
_cell.length_c   1.000
_cell.angle_alpha   90.00
_cell.angle_beta   90.00
_cell.angle_gamma   90.00
#
_symmetry.space_group_name_H-M   'P 1'
#
loop_
_entity.id
_entity.type
_entity.pdbx_description
1 polymer ?
#
loop_
_entity_poly.entity_id
_entity_poly.type
_entity_poly.pdbx_seq_one_letter_code
_entity_poly.pdbx_strand_id
1 'polypeptide(L)' 'MFDNTPLELEEIIDQCRALIYAVVEIDNPQVKEILSFVLWERIDFLYRAFHSESTDDTEGEFQA' A
#
# COMPACT_ATOMS: atom_id res chain seq x y z
N MET A 1 -13.94 16.00 -0.80
CA MET A 1 -12.85 16.43 0.08
C MET A 1 -11.76 15.39 -0.14
N PHE A 2 -10.70 15.75 -0.87
CA PHE A 2 -9.55 14.87 -1.08
C PHE A 2 -8.65 15.13 0.11
N ASP A 3 -8.80 14.33 1.15
CA ASP A 3 -7.91 14.37 2.30
C ASP A 3 -6.55 13.87 1.82
N ASN A 4 -5.65 14.82 1.55
CA ASN A 4 -4.23 14.58 1.25
C ASN A 4 -3.44 14.27 2.53
N THR A 5 -4.10 13.66 3.52
CA THR A 5 -3.38 13.00 4.60
C THR A 5 -2.65 11.82 3.95
N PRO A 6 -1.33 11.66 4.17
CA PRO A 6 -0.67 10.43 3.76
C PRO A 6 -1.49 9.27 4.31
N LEU A 7 -2.01 8.42 3.42
CA LEU A 7 -2.81 7.25 3.82
C LEU A 7 -2.02 6.49 4.88
N GLU A 8 -2.65 6.27 6.03
CA GLU A 8 -2.03 5.51 7.10
C GLU A 8 -1.79 4.07 6.61
N LEU A 9 -0.70 3.44 7.06
CA LEU A 9 -0.36 2.05 6.69
C LEU A 9 -1.53 1.09 6.89
N GLU A 10 -2.34 1.33 7.92
CA GLU A 10 -3.55 0.56 8.25
C GLU A 10 -4.64 0.69 7.18
N GLU A 11 -4.84 1.87 6.58
CA GLU A 11 -5.80 2.07 5.50
C GLU A 11 -5.37 1.35 4.22
N ILE A 12 -4.06 1.28 3.96
CA ILE A 12 -3.50 0.56 2.80
C ILE A 12 -3.65 -0.95 3.00
N ILE A 13 -3.45 -1.45 4.22
CA ILE A 13 -3.69 -2.86 4.57
C ILE A 13 -5.18 -3.21 4.40
N ASP A 14 -6.08 -2.33 4.86
CA ASP A 14 -7.53 -2.56 4.71
C ASP A 14 -7.94 -2.58 3.23
N GLN A 15 -7.41 -1.67 2.41
CA GLN A 15 -7.59 -1.69 0.95
C GLN A 15 -7.08 -2.98 0.32
N CYS A 16 -5.89 -3.45 0.72
CA CYS A 16 -5.36 -4.73 0.23
C CYS A 16 -6.31 -5.90 0.56
N ARG A 17 -6.86 -5.94 1.77
CA ARG A 17 -7.83 -6.96 2.18
C ARG A 17 -9.10 -6.88 1.34
N ALA A 18 -9.67 -5.69 1.17
CA ALA A 18 -10.86 -5.49 0.35
C ALA A 18 -10.64 -5.93 -1.11
N LEU A 19 -9.48 -5.61 -1.68
CA LEU A 19 -9.09 -6.03 -3.03
C LEU A 19 -8.96 -7.56 -3.13
N ILE A 20 -8.37 -8.24 -2.14
CA ILE A 20 -8.29 -9.69 -2.11
C ILE A 20 -9.69 -10.32 -2.07
N TYR A 21 -10.58 -9.82 -1.22
CA TYR A 21 -11.97 -10.30 -1.18
C TYR A 21 -12.67 -10.11 -2.52
N ALA A 22 -12.51 -8.94 -3.16
CA ALA A 22 -13.07 -8.68 -4.47
C ALA A 22 -12.50 -9.61 -5.56
N VAL A 23 -11.19 -9.90 -5.53
CA VAL A 23 -10.56 -10.87 -6.45
C VAL A 23 -11.12 -12.28 -6.23
N VAL A 24 -11.40 -12.68 -4.99
CA VAL A 24 -11.94 -14.01 -4.70
C VAL A 24 -13.41 -14.13 -5.12
N GLU A 25 -14.24 -13.12 -4.86
CA GLU A 25 -15.67 -13.16 -5.18
C GLU A 25 -15.99 -12.94 -6.66
N ILE A 26 -15.17 -12.19 -7.40
CA ILE A 26 -15.52 -11.82 -8.78
C ILE A 26 -15.22 -12.95 -9.76
N ASP A 27 -16.22 -13.44 -10.47
CA ASP A 27 -16.04 -14.49 -11.50
C ASP A 27 -15.57 -13.97 -12.86
N ASN A 28 -15.59 -12.64 -13.07
CA ASN A 28 -15.13 -12.06 -14.32
C ASN A 28 -13.59 -12.08 -14.40
N PRO A 29 -13.00 -12.80 -15.37
CA PRO A 29 -11.55 -12.94 -15.48
C PRO A 29 -10.82 -11.63 -15.76
N GLN A 30 -11.41 -10.72 -16.56
CA GLN A 30 -10.80 -9.41 -16.84
C GLN A 30 -10.76 -8.52 -15.60
N VAL A 31 -11.81 -8.57 -14.78
CA VAL A 31 -11.86 -7.80 -13.53
C VAL A 31 -10.88 -8.37 -12.51
N LYS A 32 -10.73 -9.69 -12.44
CA LYS A 32 -9.70 -10.36 -11.62
C LYS A 32 -8.28 -9.92 -11.99
N GLU A 33 -7.97 -9.83 -13.28
CA GLU A 33 -6.66 -9.34 -13.74
C GLU A 33 -6.40 -7.90 -13.30
N ILE A 34 -7.37 -7.01 -13.52
CA ILE A 34 -7.27 -5.60 -13.13
C ILE A 34 -7.12 -5.46 -11.61
N LEU A 35 -7.95 -6.16 -10.83
CA LEU A 35 -7.87 -6.10 -9.37
C LEU A 35 -6.57 -6.71 -8.83
N SER A 36 -6.05 -7.75 -9.47
CA SER A 36 -4.73 -8.33 -9.12
C SER A 36 -3.60 -7.33 -9.38
N PHE A 37 -3.68 -6.57 -10.47
CA PHE A 37 -2.73 -5.50 -10.76
C PHE A 37 -2.80 -4.37 -9.72
N VAL A 38 -4.00 -3.90 -9.38
CA VAL A 38 -4.19 -2.85 -8.36
C VAL A 38 -3.74 -3.33 -6.98
N LEU A 39 -4.01 -4.60 -6.63
CA LEU A 39 -3.52 -5.21 -5.39
C LEU A 39 -2.00 -5.23 -5.33
N TRP A 40 -1.33 -5.60 -6.43
CA TRP A 40 0.11 -5.59 -6.51
C TRP A 40 0.69 -4.19 -6.29
N GLU A 41 0.12 -3.18 -6.94
CA GLU A 41 0.54 -1.78 -6.76
C GLU A 41 0.39 -1.31 -5.31
N ARG A 42 -0.71 -1.68 -4.64
CA ARG A 42 -0.93 -1.34 -3.23
C ARG A 42 0.07 -2.04 -2.30
N ILE A 43 0.43 -3.29 -2.58
CA ILE A 43 1.47 -4.00 -1.83
C ILE A 43 2.85 -3.37 -2.05
N ASP A 44 3.19 -2.99 -3.28
CA ASP A 44 4.46 -2.30 -3.58
C ASP A 44 4.53 -0.94 -2.88
N PHE A 45 3.41 -0.20 -2.85
CA PHE A 45 3.30 1.04 -2.10
C PHE A 45 3.51 0.82 -0.59
N LEU A 46 2.85 -0.19 -0.01
CA LEU A 46 3.02 -0.57 1.40
C LEU A 46 4.48 -0.93 1.70
N TYR A 47 5.10 -1.72 0.83
CA TYR A 47 6.51 -2.10 0.95
C TYR A 47 7.40 -0.86 0.96
N ARG A 48 7.21 0.07 0.02
CA ARG A 48 7.99 1.31 -0.03
C ARG A 48 7.75 2.20 1.18
N ALA A 49 6.51 2.36 1.63
CA ALA A 49 6.17 3.14 2.81
C ALA A 49 6.89 2.60 4.06
N PHE A 50 6.84 1.28 4.27
CA PHE A 50 7.53 0.61 5.37
C PHE A 50 9.06 0.76 5.31
N HIS A 51 9.65 0.69 4.11
CA HIS A 51 11.09 0.87 3.93
C HIS A 51 11.53 2.35 3.96
N SER A 52 10.64 3.28 3.65
CA SER A 52 10.90 4.72 3.72
C SER A 52 10.92 5.22 5.16
N GLU A 53 10.10 4.66 6.04
CA GLU A 53 10.17 4.93 7.50
C GLU A 53 11.47 4.40 8.11
N SER A 54 12.08 3.37 7.53
CA SER A 54 13.33 2.78 8.03
C SER A 54 14.59 3.59 7.69
N THR A 55 14.49 4.66 6.88
CA THR A 55 15.63 5.48 6.44
C THR A 55 15.73 6.85 7.11
N ASP A 56 14.78 7.22 7.98
CA ASP A 56 14.77 8.55 8.63
C ASP A 56 15.43 8.58 10.03
N ASP A 57 16.12 7.50 10.42
CA ASP A 57 16.81 7.37 11.72
C ASP A 57 18.34 7.58 11.65
N THR A 58 18.92 8.10 10.56
CA THR A 58 20.40 8.30 10.51
C THR A 58 20.85 9.57 9.78
N GLU A 59 20.25 10.73 10.07
CA GLU A 59 20.86 12.03 9.77
C GLU A 59 20.99 12.96 11.02
N GLY A 60 21.09 12.38 12.22
CA GLY A 60 21.05 13.11 13.49
C GLY A 60 22.32 13.20 14.35
N GLU A 61 23.38 12.40 14.12
CA GLU A 61 24.57 12.42 15.00
C GLU A 61 25.86 12.19 14.20
N PHE A 62 26.51 13.28 13.75
CA PHE A 62 27.96 13.46 13.90
C PHE A 62 28.35 14.89 13.47
N GLN A 63 28.15 15.85 14.37
CA GLN A 63 28.94 17.08 14.37
C GLN A 63 29.23 17.52 15.80
N ALA A 64 30.35 17.05 16.35
CA ALA A 64 31.04 17.59 17.52
C ALA A 64 32.55 17.37 17.34
#